data_AF-A0A0W8D2N7-F1
#
_entry.id   AF-A0A0W8D2N7-F1
#
_cell.length_a   1.000
_cell.length_b   1.000
_cell.length_c   1.000
_cell.angle_alpha   90.00
_cell.angle_beta   90.00
_cell.angle_gamma   90.00
#
_symmetry.space_group_name_H-M   'P 1'
#
loop_
_entity.id
_entity.type
_entity.pdbx_description
1 polymer ?
#
loop_
_entity_poly.entity_id
_entity_poly.type
_entity_poly.pdbx_seq_one_letter_code
_entity_poly.pdbx_strand_id
1 'polypeptide(L)'
;MDADLLFHHYTKPMEWLIPLRDPVPPLGDWREDLVDEDNVRDLIKSAPWEILAAPLDPLSFKSRGWFRHMKQLYASYEAEHLRAYWDSTHAFPVSITKRRSSRYLDAFYTDRKQRRSRAGARWKSFLQQVLIGLLRGYCDLDLLLDPFFLHFPRPGEAGAWYPGIEYGADPADLLEALTITDAADRWCNHYRDVPEEHPALEIARLRGKFLSSSA
;
A
#
# COMPACT_ATOMS: atom_id res chain seq x y z
N MET A 1 -2.27 25.70 -8.70
CA MET A 1 -1.82 24.30 -8.90
C MET A 1 -2.94 23.42 -8.39
N ASP A 2 -3.45 22.48 -9.19
CA ASP A 2 -4.52 21.56 -8.79
C ASP A 2 -3.90 20.29 -8.18
N ALA A 3 -4.61 19.61 -7.27
CA ALA A 3 -4.14 18.36 -6.67
C ALA A 3 -3.92 17.27 -7.73
N ASP A 4 -4.71 17.29 -8.81
CA ASP A 4 -4.55 16.37 -9.93
C ASP A 4 -3.24 16.64 -10.70
N LEU A 5 -2.85 17.90 -10.92
CA LEU A 5 -1.55 18.27 -11.50
C LEU A 5 -0.38 17.85 -10.58
N LEU A 6 -0.56 17.98 -9.28
CA LEU A 6 0.40 17.54 -8.27
C LEU A 6 0.67 16.04 -8.35
N PHE A 7 -0.39 15.24 -8.56
CA PHE A 7 -0.28 13.80 -8.75
C PHE A 7 0.54 13.45 -10.01
N HIS A 8 0.38 14.23 -11.09
CA HIS A 8 1.17 14.07 -12.31
C HIS A 8 2.64 14.46 -12.15
N HIS A 9 2.94 15.48 -11.33
CA HIS A 9 4.31 15.92 -11.06
C HIS A 9 5.02 15.09 -9.98
N TYR A 10 4.27 14.35 -9.15
CA TYR A 10 4.85 13.44 -8.18
C TYR A 10 5.42 12.19 -8.88
N THR A 11 6.71 12.24 -9.21
CA THR A 11 7.49 11.10 -9.66
C THR A 11 8.20 10.47 -8.46
N LYS A 12 7.58 9.46 -7.84
CA LYS A 12 8.33 8.58 -6.93
C LYS A 12 9.39 7.85 -7.78
N PRO A 13 10.63 7.67 -7.30
CA PRO A 13 11.65 6.99 -8.09
C PRO A 13 11.15 5.59 -8.49
N MET A 14 11.44 5.13 -9.71
CA MET A 14 11.02 3.79 -10.13
C MET A 14 11.63 2.74 -9.20
N GLU A 15 10.85 1.70 -8.88
CA GLU A 15 11.28 0.54 -8.08
C GLU A 15 11.75 0.85 -6.65
N TRP A 16 11.63 2.09 -6.19
CA TRP A 16 12.18 2.47 -4.89
C TRP A 16 11.47 1.81 -3.70
N LEU A 17 10.19 1.48 -3.85
CA LEU A 17 9.37 0.90 -2.78
C LEU A 17 8.61 -0.32 -3.28
N ILE A 18 7.91 -0.20 -4.40
CA ILE A 18 7.13 -1.29 -5.01
C ILE A 18 7.86 -1.69 -6.30
N PRO A 19 8.24 -2.96 -6.48
CA PRO A 19 8.96 -3.41 -7.66
C PRO A 19 8.08 -3.33 -8.92
N LEU A 20 8.72 -3.50 -10.09
CA LEU A 20 7.99 -3.66 -11.33
C LEU A 20 7.16 -4.95 -11.31
N ARG A 21 6.09 -4.95 -12.11
CA ARG A 21 5.21 -6.09 -12.26
C ARG A 21 5.90 -7.19 -13.05
N ASP A 22 5.94 -8.38 -12.47
CA ASP A 22 6.31 -9.59 -13.19
C ASP A 22 5.28 -9.98 -14.26
N PRO A 23 5.69 -10.68 -15.31
CA PRO A 23 4.76 -11.29 -16.25
C PRO A 23 3.70 -12.11 -15.53
N VAL A 24 2.48 -12.10 -16.07
CA VAL A 24 1.41 -12.95 -15.55
C VAL A 24 1.87 -14.42 -15.62
N PRO A 25 1.86 -15.15 -14.51
CA PRO A 25 2.24 -16.56 -14.51
C PRO A 25 1.33 -17.38 -15.44
N PRO A 26 1.89 -18.38 -16.14
CA PRO A 26 1.08 -19.38 -16.84
C PRO A 26 0.01 -20.02 -15.94
N LEU A 27 -1.06 -20.48 -16.56
CA LEU A 27 -2.10 -21.22 -15.84
C LEU A 27 -1.51 -22.53 -15.29
N GLY A 28 -1.70 -22.78 -14.00
CA GLY A 28 -1.17 -23.97 -13.32
C GLY A 28 0.15 -23.75 -12.57
N ASP A 29 0.83 -22.62 -12.81
CA ASP A 29 2.08 -22.27 -12.12
C ASP A 29 1.84 -21.61 -10.75
N TRP A 30 0.57 -21.35 -10.41
CA TRP A 30 0.14 -20.83 -9.13
C TRP A 30 -1.13 -21.55 -8.69
N ARG A 31 -1.37 -21.57 -7.39
CA ARG A 31 -2.42 -22.32 -6.71
C ARG A 31 -3.77 -21.58 -6.78
N GLU A 32 -4.36 -21.53 -7.97
CA GLU A 32 -5.72 -20.99 -8.18
C GLU A 32 -6.79 -21.77 -7.37
N ASP A 33 -6.52 -23.03 -7.08
CA ASP A 33 -7.38 -23.89 -6.27
C ASP A 33 -7.60 -23.31 -4.87
N LEU A 34 -6.59 -22.66 -4.26
CA LEU A 34 -6.70 -22.00 -2.95
C LEU A 34 -7.64 -20.79 -2.95
N VAL A 35 -7.98 -20.22 -4.12
CA VAL A 35 -8.89 -19.08 -4.21
C VAL A 35 -10.35 -19.55 -4.19
N ASP A 36 -10.76 -20.27 -3.16
CA ASP A 36 -12.15 -20.64 -2.92
C ASP A 36 -12.83 -19.74 -1.86
N GLU A 37 -14.11 -19.96 -1.62
CA GLU A 37 -14.86 -19.12 -0.69
C GLU A 37 -14.37 -19.25 0.76
N ASP A 38 -14.04 -20.46 1.22
CA ASP A 38 -13.66 -20.72 2.61
C ASP A 38 -12.28 -20.13 2.91
N ASN A 39 -11.31 -20.39 2.03
CA ASN A 39 -9.98 -19.84 2.12
C ASN A 39 -9.97 -18.30 2.09
N VAL A 40 -10.77 -17.67 1.22
CA VAL A 40 -10.87 -16.21 1.18
C VAL A 40 -11.55 -15.69 2.45
N ARG A 41 -12.54 -16.39 2.99
CA ARG A 41 -13.19 -15.99 4.25
C ARG A 41 -12.21 -16.03 5.41
N ASP A 42 -11.42 -17.09 5.53
CA ASP A 42 -10.43 -17.24 6.60
C ASP A 42 -9.32 -16.19 6.48
N LEU A 43 -8.84 -15.93 5.26
CA LEU A 43 -7.92 -14.83 4.97
C LEU A 43 -8.47 -13.47 5.40
N ILE A 44 -9.74 -13.16 5.10
CA ILE A 44 -10.32 -11.87 5.48
C ILE A 44 -10.63 -11.78 6.97
N LYS A 45 -10.96 -12.91 7.60
CA LYS A 45 -11.22 -12.99 9.03
C LYS A 45 -9.97 -12.76 9.88
N SER A 46 -8.78 -13.11 9.37
CA SER A 46 -7.51 -12.86 10.06
C SER A 46 -7.10 -11.38 10.06
N ALA A 47 -7.82 -10.51 9.34
CA ALA A 47 -7.58 -9.08 9.25
C ALA A 47 -6.11 -8.71 8.90
N PRO A 48 -5.55 -9.26 7.81
CA PRO A 48 -4.11 -9.17 7.51
C PRO A 48 -3.62 -7.72 7.30
N TRP A 49 -4.52 -6.79 6.98
CA TRP A 49 -4.19 -5.37 6.85
C TRP A 49 -3.82 -4.69 8.18
N GLU A 50 -4.05 -5.31 9.34
CA GLU A 50 -3.69 -4.75 10.65
C GLU A 50 -2.17 -4.55 10.80
N ILE A 51 -1.35 -5.32 10.08
CA ILE A 51 0.11 -5.13 10.05
C ILE A 51 0.50 -3.72 9.59
N LEU A 52 -0.30 -3.11 8.71
CA LEU A 52 -0.08 -1.76 8.20
C LEU A 52 -0.37 -0.67 9.24
N ALA A 53 -1.06 -1.00 10.35
CA ALA A 53 -1.34 -0.07 11.43
C ALA A 53 -0.10 0.21 12.32
N ALA A 54 0.98 -0.56 12.14
CA ALA A 54 2.20 -0.40 12.91
C ALA A 54 2.72 1.05 12.78
N PRO A 55 2.88 1.79 13.89
CA PRO A 55 3.22 3.20 13.83
C PRO A 55 4.66 3.36 13.31
N LEU A 56 4.82 4.20 12.29
CA LEU A 56 6.14 4.68 11.87
C LEU A 56 6.32 6.13 12.31
N ASP A 57 7.47 6.41 12.90
CA ASP A 57 7.86 7.79 13.14
C ASP A 57 8.42 8.40 11.84
N PRO A 58 7.98 9.62 11.47
CA PRO A 58 8.45 10.23 10.25
C PRO A 58 9.95 10.46 10.24
N LEU A 59 10.58 10.15 9.10
CA LEU A 59 12.02 10.32 8.90
C LEU A 59 12.41 11.78 8.62
N SER A 60 11.53 12.50 7.93
CA SER A 60 11.83 13.80 7.31
C SER A 60 11.30 15.01 8.08
N PHE A 61 10.36 14.83 9.01
CA PHE A 61 9.73 15.93 9.76
C PHE A 61 9.45 15.62 11.24
N LYS A 62 9.33 16.66 12.06
CA LYS A 62 8.88 16.55 13.47
C LYS A 62 7.40 16.87 13.59
N SER A 63 6.69 16.22 14.52
CA SER A 63 5.26 16.47 14.79
C SER A 63 5.02 17.80 15.54
N ARG A 64 5.28 18.93 14.85
CA ARG A 64 5.10 20.31 15.35
C ARG A 64 4.47 21.20 14.28
N GLY A 65 3.83 22.28 14.71
CA GLY A 65 3.23 23.26 13.80
C GLY A 65 2.32 22.60 12.74
N TRP A 66 2.52 22.98 11.49
CA TRP A 66 1.79 22.42 10.34
C TRP A 66 1.95 20.90 10.20
N PHE A 67 3.14 20.35 10.47
CA PHE A 67 3.38 18.90 10.39
C PHE A 67 2.62 18.08 11.44
N ARG A 68 2.31 18.65 12.61
CA ARG A 68 1.44 17.99 13.59
C ARG A 68 0.03 17.79 13.02
N HIS A 69 -0.51 18.84 12.42
CA HIS A 69 -1.83 18.80 11.80
C HIS A 69 -1.86 17.80 10.64
N MET A 70 -0.83 17.81 9.79
CA MET A 70 -0.68 16.85 8.69
C MET A 70 -0.60 15.41 9.16
N LYS A 71 0.22 15.12 10.20
CA LYS A 71 0.32 13.78 10.79
C LYS A 71 -1.04 13.28 11.27
N GLN A 72 -1.83 14.14 11.93
CA GLN A 72 -3.17 13.78 12.42
C GLN A 72 -4.16 13.52 11.29
N LEU A 73 -4.18 14.38 10.26
CA LEU A 73 -5.04 14.18 9.10
C LEU A 73 -4.70 12.89 8.35
N TYR A 74 -3.41 12.59 8.19
CA TYR A 74 -2.98 11.36 7.55
C TYR A 74 -3.29 10.13 8.41
N ALA A 75 -3.04 10.16 9.71
CA ALA A 75 -3.32 9.03 10.60
C ALA A 75 -4.82 8.65 10.60
N SER A 76 -5.70 9.65 10.55
CA SER A 76 -7.15 9.40 10.37
C SER A 76 -7.48 8.77 9.02
N TYR A 77 -6.84 9.25 7.95
CA TYR A 77 -6.98 8.67 6.60
C TYR A 77 -6.46 7.22 6.56
N GLU A 78 -5.28 6.98 7.11
CA GLU A 78 -4.61 5.68 7.15
C GLU A 78 -5.49 4.66 7.87
N ALA A 79 -5.96 4.98 9.08
CA ALA A 79 -6.83 4.11 9.88
C ALA A 79 -8.12 3.70 9.16
N GLU A 80 -8.74 4.60 8.38
CA GLU A 80 -9.95 4.31 7.60
C GLU A 80 -9.68 3.47 6.35
N HIS A 81 -8.44 3.40 5.88
CA HIS A 81 -8.11 2.89 4.55
C HIS A 81 -6.98 1.85 4.50
N LEU A 82 -6.46 1.36 5.63
CA LEU A 82 -5.45 0.29 5.70
C LEU A 82 -5.78 -0.89 4.78
N ARG A 83 -7.02 -1.37 4.86
CA ARG A 83 -7.47 -2.50 4.05
C ARG A 83 -7.43 -2.21 2.55
N ALA A 84 -7.64 -0.96 2.12
CA ALA A 84 -7.53 -0.61 0.71
C ALA A 84 -6.07 -0.68 0.21
N TYR A 85 -5.11 -0.31 1.06
CA TYR A 85 -3.68 -0.43 0.76
C TYR A 85 -3.23 -1.88 0.72
N TRP A 86 -3.61 -2.68 1.73
CA TRP A 86 -3.30 -4.10 1.76
C TRP A 86 -3.87 -4.83 0.54
N ASP A 87 -5.13 -4.56 0.17
CA ASP A 87 -5.74 -5.08 -1.06
C ASP A 87 -5.01 -4.68 -2.35
N SER A 88 -4.21 -3.62 -2.32
CA SER A 88 -3.52 -3.13 -3.51
C SER A 88 -2.20 -3.86 -3.75
N THR A 89 -1.54 -4.32 -2.69
CA THR A 89 -0.32 -5.13 -2.75
C THR A 89 -0.63 -6.63 -2.77
N HIS A 90 -1.66 -7.09 -2.03
CA HIS A 90 -2.08 -8.50 -1.90
C HIS A 90 -3.21 -8.88 -2.83
N ALA A 91 -2.97 -8.58 -4.09
CA ALA A 91 -4.01 -8.45 -5.07
C ALA A 91 -4.26 -9.73 -5.88
N PHE A 92 -4.94 -10.75 -5.35
CA PHE A 92 -5.05 -12.01 -6.11
C PHE A 92 -6.17 -12.06 -7.17
N PRO A 93 -5.97 -12.80 -8.28
CA PRO A 93 -7.01 -13.04 -9.29
C PRO A 93 -8.18 -13.87 -8.72
N VAL A 94 -9.41 -13.46 -9.04
CA VAL A 94 -10.62 -14.28 -8.82
C VAL A 94 -11.28 -14.49 -10.17
N SER A 95 -11.30 -15.73 -10.65
CA SER A 95 -11.80 -16.03 -11.99
C SER A 95 -13.29 -15.73 -12.14
N ILE A 96 -13.70 -15.40 -13.37
CA ILE A 96 -15.11 -15.10 -13.67
C ILE A 96 -16.01 -16.28 -13.30
N THR A 97 -15.53 -17.51 -13.50
CA THR A 97 -16.23 -18.74 -13.10
C THR A 97 -16.47 -18.78 -11.60
N LYS A 98 -15.43 -18.58 -10.78
CA LYS A 98 -15.55 -18.55 -9.30
C LYS A 98 -16.47 -17.42 -8.81
N ARG A 99 -16.43 -16.25 -9.44
CA ARG A 99 -17.34 -15.14 -9.13
C ARG A 99 -18.80 -15.46 -9.48
N ARG A 100 -19.05 -16.16 -10.58
CA ARG A 100 -20.42 -16.56 -10.97
C ARG A 100 -20.96 -17.67 -10.08
N SER A 101 -20.10 -18.55 -9.58
CA SER A 101 -20.50 -19.67 -8.73
C SER A 101 -20.68 -19.29 -7.25
N SER A 102 -19.99 -18.26 -6.76
CA SER A 102 -20.09 -17.81 -5.37
C SER A 102 -20.42 -16.32 -5.28
N ARG A 103 -21.55 -16.00 -4.61
CA ARG A 103 -21.94 -14.62 -4.33
C ARG A 103 -20.95 -13.91 -3.42
N TYR A 104 -20.30 -14.63 -2.51
CA TYR A 104 -19.31 -14.07 -1.61
C TYR A 104 -18.08 -13.56 -2.37
N LEU A 105 -17.50 -14.41 -3.22
CA LEU A 105 -16.34 -14.06 -4.05
C LEU A 105 -16.63 -12.90 -5.03
N ASP A 106 -17.85 -12.82 -5.59
CA ASP A 106 -18.23 -11.68 -6.44
C ASP A 106 -18.33 -10.36 -5.65
N ALA A 107 -18.94 -10.41 -4.46
CA ALA A 107 -19.00 -9.28 -3.55
C ALA A 107 -17.60 -8.86 -3.09
N PHE A 108 -16.77 -9.81 -2.65
CA PHE A 108 -15.39 -9.59 -2.25
C PHE A 108 -14.59 -8.84 -3.34
N TYR A 109 -14.65 -9.32 -4.57
CA TYR A 109 -13.96 -8.70 -5.71
C TYR A 109 -14.46 -7.27 -5.98
N THR A 110 -15.76 -7.04 -5.87
CA THR A 110 -16.38 -5.73 -6.11
C THR A 110 -16.06 -4.75 -4.99
N ASP A 111 -16.19 -5.18 -3.73
CA ASP A 111 -15.93 -4.37 -2.54
C ASP A 111 -14.48 -3.91 -2.48
N ARG A 112 -13.55 -4.77 -2.89
CA ARG A 112 -12.13 -4.42 -3.05
C ARG A 112 -11.93 -3.22 -3.98
N LYS A 113 -12.54 -3.23 -5.16
CA LYS A 113 -12.48 -2.09 -6.10
C LYS A 113 -13.09 -0.83 -5.51
N GLN A 114 -14.24 -0.96 -4.83
CA GLN A 114 -14.89 0.16 -4.18
C GLN A 114 -14.05 0.76 -3.05
N ARG A 115 -13.41 -0.07 -2.22
CA ARG A 115 -12.51 0.39 -1.14
C ARG A 115 -11.32 1.17 -1.71
N ARG A 116 -10.68 0.67 -2.77
CA ARG A 116 -9.61 1.40 -3.46
C ARG A 116 -10.10 2.74 -4.02
N SER A 117 -11.28 2.78 -4.62
CA SER A 117 -11.87 4.02 -5.14
C SER A 117 -12.14 5.04 -4.04
N ARG A 118 -12.73 4.63 -2.91
CA ARG A 118 -12.98 5.48 -1.74
C ARG A 118 -11.68 6.02 -1.14
N ALA A 119 -10.68 5.17 -0.96
CA ALA A 119 -9.36 5.55 -0.47
C ALA A 119 -8.69 6.55 -1.43
N GLY A 120 -8.81 6.37 -2.74
CA GLY A 120 -8.30 7.32 -3.74
C GLY A 120 -9.01 8.68 -3.69
N ALA A 121 -10.34 8.70 -3.52
CA ALA A 121 -11.09 9.94 -3.37
C ALA A 121 -10.67 10.72 -2.12
N ARG A 122 -10.52 10.04 -0.98
CA ARG A 122 -10.09 10.66 0.27
C ARG A 122 -8.60 11.09 0.24
N TRP A 123 -7.76 10.33 -0.48
CA TRP A 123 -6.35 10.68 -0.71
C TRP A 123 -6.21 12.01 -1.44
N LYS A 124 -7.06 12.30 -2.44
CA LYS A 124 -7.05 13.60 -3.13
C LYS A 124 -7.27 14.77 -2.17
N SER A 125 -8.15 14.62 -1.18
CA SER A 125 -8.33 15.64 -0.14
C SER A 125 -7.08 15.82 0.74
N PHE A 126 -6.34 14.75 1.01
CA PHE A 126 -5.06 14.85 1.73
C PHE A 126 -3.98 15.54 0.88
N LEU A 127 -3.89 15.23 -0.42
CA LEU A 127 -2.96 15.89 -1.33
C LEU A 127 -3.18 17.40 -1.45
N GLN A 128 -4.43 17.87 -1.30
CA GLN A 128 -4.70 19.32 -1.21
C GLN A 128 -4.03 19.96 0.01
N GLN A 129 -3.89 19.25 1.12
CA GLN A 129 -3.15 19.76 2.29
C GLN A 129 -1.66 19.79 2.01
N VAL A 130 -1.10 18.73 1.38
CA VAL A 130 0.30 18.72 0.93
C VAL A 130 0.57 19.92 0.02
N LEU A 131 -0.32 20.22 -0.93
CA LEU A 131 -0.21 21.39 -1.80
C LEU A 131 -0.10 22.71 -1.02
N ILE A 132 -0.91 22.89 0.04
CA ILE A 132 -0.81 24.08 0.89
C ILE A 132 0.57 24.17 1.54
N GLY A 133 1.13 23.03 1.98
CA GLY A 133 2.50 22.94 2.49
C GLY A 133 3.55 23.36 1.46
N LEU A 134 3.41 22.89 0.21
CA LEU A 134 4.27 23.29 -0.90
C LEU A 134 4.22 24.80 -1.16
N LEU A 135 3.01 25.36 -1.26
CA LEU A 135 2.79 26.78 -1.55
C LEU A 135 3.30 27.70 -0.45
N ARG A 136 3.31 27.22 0.80
CA ARG A 136 3.84 27.95 1.96
C ARG A 136 5.34 27.72 2.19
N GLY A 137 5.98 26.88 1.38
CA GLY A 137 7.40 26.54 1.53
C GLY A 137 7.72 25.68 2.75
N TYR A 138 6.73 24.97 3.30
CA TYR A 138 6.93 24.10 4.46
C TYR A 138 7.56 22.75 4.08
N CYS A 139 7.23 22.25 2.89
CA CYS A 139 7.75 21.00 2.36
C CYS A 139 7.89 21.07 0.84
N ASP A 140 8.53 20.06 0.26
CA ASP A 140 8.42 19.74 -1.16
C ASP A 140 7.86 18.31 -1.35
N LEU A 141 7.88 17.80 -2.57
CA LEU A 141 7.33 16.47 -2.91
C LEU A 141 8.07 15.30 -2.25
N ASP A 142 9.30 15.50 -1.76
CA ASP A 142 10.01 14.46 -1.02
C ASP A 142 9.28 14.10 0.30
N LEU A 143 8.34 14.93 0.77
CA LEU A 143 7.46 14.57 1.90
C LEU A 143 6.78 13.23 1.68
N LEU A 144 6.30 12.97 0.45
CA LEU A 144 5.61 11.74 0.10
C LEU A 144 6.55 10.55 -0.09
N LEU A 145 7.87 10.70 0.11
CA LEU A 145 8.82 9.58 0.15
C LEU A 145 9.13 9.13 1.58
N ASP A 146 8.57 9.82 2.58
CA ASP A 146 8.73 9.44 3.98
C ASP A 146 8.04 8.08 4.25
N PRO A 147 8.69 7.13 4.98
CA PRO A 147 8.11 5.84 5.36
C PRO A 147 6.73 5.94 6.02
N PHE A 148 6.46 7.09 6.66
CA PHE A 148 5.16 7.37 7.27
C PHE A 148 3.98 7.22 6.29
N PHE A 149 4.18 7.42 4.98
CA PHE A 149 3.10 7.35 3.99
C PHE A 149 3.03 6.00 3.26
N LEU A 150 1.87 5.35 3.31
CA LEU A 150 1.54 4.19 2.47
C LEU A 150 1.32 4.58 1.00
N HIS A 151 1.71 3.69 0.10
CA HIS A 151 1.64 3.89 -1.34
C HIS A 151 0.77 2.85 -2.04
N PHE A 152 -0.09 3.31 -2.95
CA PHE A 152 -0.71 2.44 -3.95
C PHE A 152 0.30 2.09 -5.05
N PRO A 153 0.26 0.86 -5.60
CA PRO A 153 0.97 0.53 -6.82
C PRO A 153 0.55 1.41 -8.00
N ARG A 154 1.54 1.86 -8.77
CA ARG A 154 1.37 2.57 -10.04
C ARG A 154 1.09 1.59 -11.18
N PRO A 155 0.59 2.08 -12.33
CA PRO A 155 0.61 1.29 -13.56
C PRO A 155 2.04 0.79 -13.84
N GLY A 156 2.19 -0.52 -14.07
CA GLY A 156 3.49 -1.15 -14.29
C GLY A 156 4.17 -1.71 -13.03
N GLU A 157 3.72 -1.34 -11.83
CA GLU A 157 4.23 -1.90 -10.58
C GLU A 157 3.49 -3.18 -10.18
N ALA A 158 4.17 -3.97 -9.34
CA ALA A 158 3.64 -5.16 -8.72
C ALA A 158 2.33 -4.82 -8.00
N GLY A 159 1.31 -5.61 -8.29
CA GLY A 159 -0.04 -5.38 -7.79
C GLY A 159 -0.99 -6.49 -8.16
N ALA A 160 -0.45 -7.68 -8.42
CA ALA A 160 -1.17 -8.93 -8.46
C ALA A 160 -0.37 -9.92 -7.61
N TRP A 161 -1.06 -10.64 -6.73
CA TRP A 161 -0.48 -11.69 -5.89
C TRP A 161 -0.98 -13.04 -6.41
N TYR A 162 -0.08 -13.97 -6.71
CA TYR A 162 -0.42 -15.28 -7.26
C TYR A 162 -0.04 -16.36 -6.24
N PRO A 163 -0.96 -16.75 -5.34
CA PRO A 163 -0.67 -17.70 -4.26
C PRO A 163 -0.03 -18.99 -4.77
N GLY A 164 0.99 -19.49 -4.08
CA GLY A 164 1.71 -20.72 -4.41
C GLY A 164 2.75 -20.59 -5.54
N ILE A 165 3.00 -19.38 -6.06
CA ILE A 165 4.15 -19.15 -6.95
C ILE A 165 5.44 -18.86 -6.17
N GLU A 166 5.32 -18.61 -4.87
CA GLU A 166 6.40 -18.10 -4.05
C GLU A 166 7.46 -19.18 -3.81
N TYR A 167 8.70 -18.94 -4.25
CA TYR A 167 9.92 -19.68 -3.87
C TYR A 167 9.84 -21.22 -3.87
N GLY A 168 8.98 -21.80 -4.71
CA GLY A 168 8.78 -23.26 -4.78
C GLY A 168 8.06 -23.86 -3.57
N ALA A 169 7.31 -23.05 -2.82
CA ALA A 169 6.46 -23.51 -1.73
C ALA A 169 5.14 -24.11 -2.25
N ASP A 170 4.55 -25.01 -1.45
CA ASP A 170 3.24 -25.62 -1.72
C ASP A 170 2.28 -25.32 -0.56
N PRO A 171 1.76 -24.08 -0.46
CA PRO A 171 0.95 -23.67 0.68
C PRO A 171 -0.35 -24.47 0.76
N ALA A 172 -0.78 -24.80 1.98
CA ALA A 172 -2.02 -25.51 2.24
C ALA A 172 -3.26 -24.61 2.09
N ASP A 173 -3.11 -23.31 2.39
CA ASP A 173 -4.19 -22.32 2.35
C ASP A 173 -3.66 -20.91 2.00
N LEU A 174 -4.57 -19.94 1.87
CA LEU A 174 -4.21 -18.55 1.57
C LEU A 174 -3.48 -17.83 2.73
N LEU A 175 -3.61 -18.29 3.98
CA LEU A 175 -2.92 -17.68 5.12
C LEU A 175 -1.45 -18.10 5.15
N GLU A 176 -1.17 -19.36 4.84
CA GLU A 176 0.19 -19.87 4.67
C GLU A 176 0.85 -19.21 3.46
N ALA A 177 0.16 -19.13 2.32
CA ALA A 177 0.66 -18.42 1.15
C ALA A 177 0.99 -16.95 1.49
N LEU A 178 0.09 -16.24 2.20
CA LEU A 178 0.33 -14.87 2.65
C LEU A 178 1.59 -14.76 3.50
N THR A 179 1.76 -15.67 4.46
CA THR A 179 2.92 -15.66 5.37
C THR A 179 4.23 -15.84 4.59
N ILE A 180 4.24 -16.69 3.57
CA ILE A 180 5.40 -16.91 2.71
C ILE A 180 5.69 -15.66 1.87
N THR A 181 4.66 -15.08 1.23
CA THR A 181 4.79 -13.84 0.46
C THR A 181 5.33 -12.70 1.34
N ASP A 182 4.73 -12.48 2.51
CA ASP A 182 5.11 -11.37 3.39
C ASP A 182 6.54 -11.51 3.93
N ALA A 183 6.99 -12.73 4.20
CA ALA A 183 8.36 -12.99 4.64
C ALA A 183 9.40 -12.67 3.56
N ALA A 184 9.05 -12.89 2.31
CA ALA A 184 9.94 -12.74 1.17
C ALA A 184 9.89 -11.34 0.54
N ASP A 185 8.69 -10.80 0.37
CA ASP A 185 8.38 -9.55 -0.30
C ASP A 185 7.98 -8.48 0.72
N ARG A 186 8.95 -7.98 1.50
CA ARG A 186 8.73 -6.97 2.55
C ARG A 186 8.01 -5.70 2.07
N TRP A 187 8.13 -5.38 0.79
CA TRP A 187 7.41 -4.28 0.17
C TRP A 187 5.89 -4.45 0.19
N CYS A 188 5.37 -5.68 0.22
CA CYS A 188 3.93 -5.96 0.26
C CYS A 188 3.25 -5.33 1.49
N ASN A 189 3.98 -5.26 2.60
CA ASN A 189 3.57 -4.63 3.85
C ASN A 189 4.19 -3.25 4.06
N HIS A 190 4.71 -2.62 3.00
CA HIS A 190 5.39 -1.33 3.07
C HIS A 190 6.52 -1.29 4.12
N TYR A 191 7.20 -2.43 4.32
CA TYR A 191 8.25 -2.60 5.33
C TYR A 191 7.78 -2.27 6.77
N ARG A 192 6.47 -2.36 7.06
CA ARG A 192 5.93 -2.05 8.40
C ARG A 192 6.37 -3.05 9.47
N ASP A 193 6.70 -4.27 9.05
CA ASP A 193 7.24 -5.35 9.87
C ASP A 193 8.76 -5.26 10.06
N VAL A 194 9.46 -4.58 9.14
CA VAL A 194 10.92 -4.33 9.18
C VAL A 194 11.25 -2.86 8.86
N PRO A 195 10.84 -1.89 9.71
CA PRO A 195 10.99 -0.47 9.42
C PRO A 195 12.43 -0.01 9.13
N GLU A 196 13.41 -0.72 9.71
CA GLU A 196 14.84 -0.44 9.59
C GLU A 196 15.39 -0.75 8.19
N GLU A 197 14.66 -1.56 7.41
CA GLU A 197 15.00 -1.93 6.03
C GLU A 197 14.26 -1.06 5.00
N HIS A 198 13.46 -0.08 5.44
CA HIS A 198 12.66 0.72 4.53
C HIS A 198 13.56 1.53 3.56
N PRO A 199 13.38 1.43 2.23
CA PRO A 199 14.28 2.04 1.22
C PRO A 199 14.45 3.56 1.34
N ALA A 200 13.47 4.27 1.90
CA ALA A 200 13.56 5.71 2.18
C ALA A 200 14.77 6.08 3.05
N LEU A 201 15.22 5.16 3.91
CA LEU A 201 16.37 5.38 4.79
C LEU A 201 17.67 5.59 4.00
N GLU A 202 17.74 5.06 2.78
CA GLU A 202 18.88 5.22 1.87
C GLU A 202 18.83 6.53 1.07
N ILE A 203 17.70 7.24 1.07
CA ILE A 203 17.54 8.50 0.36
C ILE A 203 18.15 9.62 1.21
N ALA A 204 19.44 9.90 1.00
CA ALA A 204 20.24 10.84 1.79
C ALA A 204 19.60 12.22 2.03
N ARG A 205 18.82 12.73 1.06
CA ARG A 205 18.15 14.04 1.17
C ARG A 205 16.90 14.06 2.05
N LEU A 206 16.35 12.91 2.46
CA LEU A 206 15.13 12.86 3.27
C LEU A 206 15.39 13.16 4.75
N ARG A 207 16.51 12.70 5.29
CA ARG A 207 16.75 12.72 6.73
C ARG A 207 16.75 14.14 7.26
N GLY A 208 15.74 14.45 8.07
CA GLY A 208 15.58 15.77 8.68
C GLY A 208 15.32 16.93 7.70
N LYS A 209 14.89 16.64 6.47
CA LYS A 209 14.70 17.64 5.42
C LYS A 209 13.76 18.78 5.80
N PHE A 210 12.66 18.45 6.48
CA PHE A 210 11.60 19.41 6.82
C PHE A 210 11.60 19.78 8.31
N LEU A 211 12.76 19.71 8.95
CA LEU A 211 12.91 20.09 10.36
C LEU A 211 12.93 21.62 10.58
N SER A 212 12.99 22.40 9.49
CA SER A 212 13.01 23.85 9.49
C SER A 212 11.79 24.44 8.77
N SER A 213 10.80 24.86 9.54
CA SER A 213 10.40 26.27 9.54
C SER A 213 9.70 26.60 10.86
N SER A 214 10.27 27.58 11.55
CA SER A 214 9.74 28.36 12.68
C SER A 214 8.30 28.08 13.14
N ALA A 215 8.16 27.67 14.40
CA ALA A 215 7.32 28.43 15.31
C ALA A 215 8.25 29.36 16.11
#